data_AF-A0A1Q8TEA6-F1
#
_entry.id   AF-A0A1Q8TEA6-F1
#
_cell.length_a   1.000
_cell.length_b   1.000
_cell.length_c   1.000
_cell.angle_alpha   90.00
_cell.angle_beta   90.00
_cell.angle_gamma   90.00
#
_symmetry.space_group_name_H-M   'P 1'
#
loop_
_entity.id
_entity.type
_entity.pdbx_description
1 polymer ?
#
loop_
_entity_poly.entity_id
_entity_poly.type
_entity_poly.pdbx_seq_one_letter_code
_entity_poly.pdbx_strand_id
1 'polypeptide(L)'
;MIPKEVLEYSVTVKLKEYSDMEVILLKGHLVLEQILHQFISAHQLDSKRVDAMNLMFGNTLELAMAIDASSINENYPHLKEINRIRNKIAHELFFDGYHKDH
;
A
#
# COMPACT_ATOMS: atom_id res chain seq x y z
N MET A 1 4.34 -9.02 20.83
CA MET A 1 3.58 -9.77 19.81
C MET A 1 2.11 -9.49 20.06
N ILE A 2 1.38 -8.94 19.08
CA ILE A 2 -0.05 -8.62 19.27
C ILE A 2 -0.82 -9.96 19.35
N PRO A 3 -1.67 -10.18 20.36
CA PRO A 3 -2.46 -11.42 20.46
C PRO A 3 -3.32 -11.60 19.22
N LYS A 4 -3.41 -12.83 18.73
CA LYS A 4 -4.13 -13.15 17.49
C LYS A 4 -5.61 -12.79 17.59
N GLU A 5 -6.21 -12.95 18.78
CA GLU A 5 -7.60 -12.59 19.06
C GLU A 5 -7.82 -11.08 18.97
N VAL A 6 -6.83 -10.27 19.39
CA VAL A 6 -6.89 -8.80 19.31
C VAL A 6 -6.80 -8.33 17.86
N LEU A 7 -5.97 -9.00 17.05
CA LEU A 7 -5.86 -8.72 15.62
C LEU A 7 -7.15 -9.11 14.88
N GLU A 8 -7.67 -10.32 15.13
CA GLU A 8 -8.94 -10.79 14.55
C GLU A 8 -10.12 -9.92 14.96
N TYR A 9 -10.23 -9.52 16.23
CA TYR A 9 -11.27 -8.61 16.69
C TYR A 9 -11.16 -7.24 16.02
N SER A 10 -9.95 -6.68 15.95
CA SER A 10 -9.72 -5.37 15.33
C SER A 10 -10.02 -5.39 13.84
N VAL A 11 -9.65 -6.47 13.13
CA VAL A 11 -9.97 -6.69 11.71
C VAL A 11 -11.47 -6.88 11.53
N THR A 12 -12.13 -7.70 12.36
CA THR A 12 -13.52 -8.10 12.13
C THR A 12 -14.53 -7.05 12.57
N VAL A 13 -14.24 -6.28 13.62
CA VAL A 13 -15.15 -5.26 14.17
C VAL A 13 -14.94 -3.92 13.46
N LYS A 14 -13.68 -3.45 13.33
CA LYS A 14 -13.46 -2.18 12.62
C LYS A 14 -13.71 -2.33 11.13
N LEU A 15 -13.22 -3.37 10.45
CA LEU A 15 -13.40 -3.48 9.00
C LEU A 15 -14.84 -3.80 8.57
N LYS A 16 -15.71 -4.27 9.48
CA LYS A 16 -17.13 -4.49 9.19
C LYS A 16 -17.92 -3.21 8.93
N GLU A 17 -17.43 -2.08 9.43
CA GLU A 17 -18.08 -0.77 9.28
C GLU A 17 -17.75 -0.09 7.95
N TYR A 18 -16.77 -0.63 7.20
CA TYR A 18 -16.31 -0.06 5.94
C TYR A 18 -16.98 -0.73 4.76
N SER A 19 -17.22 0.08 3.72
CA SER A 19 -17.79 -0.41 2.49
C SER A 19 -16.87 -1.44 1.83
N ASP A 20 -17.45 -2.36 1.06
CA ASP A 20 -16.69 -3.33 0.27
C ASP A 20 -15.60 -2.64 -0.57
N MET A 21 -15.84 -1.41 -1.03
CA MET A 21 -14.91 -0.62 -1.83
C MET A 21 -13.65 -0.18 -1.06
N GLU A 22 -13.77 0.21 0.21
CA GLU A 22 -12.62 0.58 1.04
C GLU A 22 -11.75 -0.64 1.34
N VAL A 23 -12.37 -1.79 1.65
CA VAL A 23 -11.65 -3.05 1.85
C VAL A 23 -10.97 -3.50 0.57
N ILE A 24 -11.64 -3.35 -0.58
CA ILE A 24 -11.06 -3.62 -1.91
C ILE A 24 -9.86 -2.72 -2.17
N LEU A 25 -9.92 -1.42 -1.84
CA LEU A 25 -8.78 -0.51 -2.02
C LEU A 25 -7.62 -0.83 -1.07
N LEU A 26 -7.91 -1.13 0.20
CA LEU A 26 -6.93 -1.52 1.21
C LEU A 26 -6.29 -2.88 0.94
N LYS A 27 -6.93 -3.80 0.23
CA LYS A 27 -6.29 -5.07 -0.15
C LYS A 27 -5.71 -5.03 -1.56
N GLY A 28 -6.34 -4.30 -2.47
CA GLY A 28 -5.95 -4.16 -3.87
C GLY A 28 -4.56 -3.55 -4.03
N HIS A 29 -4.17 -2.62 -3.15
CA HIS A 29 -2.82 -2.05 -3.20
C HIS A 29 -1.71 -3.11 -2.98
N LEU A 30 -1.97 -4.19 -2.23
CA LEU A 30 -0.99 -5.27 -2.04
C LEU A 30 -0.71 -6.02 -3.35
N VAL A 31 -1.75 -6.20 -4.18
CA VAL A 31 -1.59 -6.81 -5.51
C VAL A 31 -0.80 -5.87 -6.42
N LEU A 32 -1.11 -4.58 -6.40
CA LEU A 32 -0.35 -3.58 -7.18
C LEU A 32 1.12 -3.51 -6.74
N GLU A 33 1.38 -3.61 -5.44
CA GLU A 33 2.75 -3.64 -4.88
C GLU A 33 3.50 -4.88 -5.34
N GLN A 34 2.87 -6.05 -5.33
CA GLN A 34 3.46 -7.29 -5.87
C GLN A 34 3.80 -7.17 -7.36
N ILE A 35 2.92 -6.58 -8.17
CA ILE A 35 3.16 -6.35 -9.59
C ILE A 35 4.35 -5.40 -9.79
N LEU A 36 4.45 -4.32 -9.02
CA LEU A 36 5.60 -3.40 -9.08
C LEU A 36 6.91 -4.11 -8.68
N HIS A 37 6.89 -4.96 -7.65
CA HIS A 37 8.06 -5.75 -7.27
C HIS A 37 8.48 -6.74 -8.36
N GLN A 38 7.53 -7.40 -9.03
CA GLN A 38 7.81 -8.28 -10.17
C GLN A 38 8.40 -7.50 -11.34
N PHE A 39 7.85 -6.33 -11.64
CA PHE A 39 8.37 -5.42 -12.68
C PHE A 39 9.83 -5.03 -12.40
N ILE A 40 10.14 -4.61 -11.18
CA ILE A 40 11.51 -4.26 -10.77
C ILE A 40 12.44 -5.47 -10.87
N SER A 41 11.97 -6.66 -10.43
CA SER A 41 12.74 -7.90 -10.47
C SER A 41 13.05 -8.36 -11.91
N ALA A 42 12.16 -8.09 -12.86
CA ALA A 42 12.37 -8.44 -14.27
C ALA A 42 13.56 -7.69 -14.92
N HIS A 43 13.95 -6.55 -14.35
CA HIS A 43 15.06 -5.72 -14.85
C HIS A 43 16.44 -6.14 -14.31
N GLN A 44 16.57 -7.35 -13.76
CA GLN A 44 17.84 -7.96 -13.33
C GLN A 44 18.65 -7.12 -12.32
N LEU A 45 17.96 -6.31 -11.52
CA LEU A 45 18.58 -5.62 -10.40
C LEU A 45 19.00 -6.62 -9.32
N ASP A 46 19.98 -6.22 -8.51
CA ASP A 46 20.38 -7.00 -7.34
C ASP A 46 19.21 -7.07 -6.34
N SER A 47 18.50 -8.20 -6.34
CA SER A 47 17.29 -8.40 -5.54
C SER A 47 17.54 -8.23 -4.06
N LYS A 48 18.71 -8.63 -3.54
CA LYS A 48 19.05 -8.44 -2.13
C LYS A 48 19.15 -6.96 -1.76
N ARG A 49 19.71 -6.14 -2.66
CA ARG A 49 19.79 -4.70 -2.45
C ARG A 49 18.42 -4.04 -2.54
N VAL A 50 17.60 -4.43 -3.51
CA VAL A 50 16.23 -3.92 -3.66
C VAL A 50 15.39 -4.28 -2.42
N ASP A 51 15.43 -5.53 -1.96
CA ASP A 51 14.72 -5.97 -0.76
C ASP A 51 15.20 -5.20 0.49
N ALA A 52 16.51 -4.97 0.61
CA ALA A 52 17.08 -4.21 1.72
C ALA A 52 16.65 -2.74 1.77
N MET A 53 16.13 -2.18 0.66
CA MET A 53 15.60 -0.82 0.63
C MET A 53 14.27 -0.68 1.38
N ASN A 54 13.57 -1.79 1.69
CA ASN A 54 12.27 -1.79 2.39
C ASN A 54 11.30 -0.73 1.83
N LEU A 55 11.17 -0.70 0.50
CA LEU A 55 10.40 0.32 -0.20
C LEU A 55 8.91 0.14 0.07
N MET A 56 8.27 1.22 0.52
CA MET A 56 6.81 1.32 0.52
C MET A 56 6.32 1.61 -0.91
N PHE A 57 5.10 1.18 -1.23
CA PHE A 57 4.42 1.40 -2.52
C PHE A 57 4.80 2.69 -3.27
N GLY A 58 4.73 3.84 -2.60
CA GLY A 58 5.08 5.13 -3.22
C GLY A 58 6.49 5.17 -3.77
N ASN A 59 7.48 4.74 -2.97
CA ASN A 59 8.88 4.69 -3.40
C ASN A 59 9.13 3.55 -4.40
N THR A 60 8.40 2.43 -4.29
CA THR A 60 8.45 1.33 -5.26
C THR A 60 7.99 1.81 -6.64
N LEU A 61 6.94 2.62 -6.70
CA LEU A 61 6.44 3.23 -7.94
C LEU A 61 7.45 4.23 -8.55
N GLU A 62 8.08 5.08 -7.74
CA GLU A 62 9.12 6.00 -8.23
C GLU A 62 10.34 5.23 -8.77
N LEU A 63 10.76 4.15 -8.10
CA LEU A 63 11.83 3.29 -8.59
C LEU A 63 11.46 2.63 -9.92
N ALA A 64 10.22 2.13 -10.04
CA ALA A 64 9.74 1.52 -11.27
C ALA A 64 9.74 2.53 -12.44
N MET A 65 9.31 3.78 -12.20
CA MET A 65 9.40 4.87 -13.18
C MET A 65 10.85 5.20 -13.57
N ALA A 66 11.79 5.14 -12.63
CA ALA A 66 13.21 5.39 -12.90
C ALA A 66 13.86 4.27 -13.73
N ILE A 67 13.37 3.03 -13.61
CA ILE A 67 13.86 1.87 -14.36
C ILE A 67 13.35 1.90 -15.80
N ASP A 68 12.03 2.01 -15.97
CA ASP A 68 11.41 2.10 -17.29
C ASP A 68 10.09 2.87 -17.22
N ALA A 69 10.21 4.18 -17.41
CA ALA A 69 9.07 5.07 -17.46
C ALA A 69 8.09 4.69 -18.59
N SER A 70 8.57 4.14 -19.72
CA SER A 70 7.72 3.91 -20.89
C SER A 70 6.63 2.88 -20.62
N SER A 71 6.93 1.85 -19.82
CA SER A 71 5.97 0.81 -19.42
C SER A 71 4.95 1.28 -18.37
N ILE A 72 5.19 2.39 -17.68
CA ILE A 72 4.39 2.82 -16.52
C ILE A 72 3.71 4.16 -16.73
N ASN A 73 4.22 5.04 -17.60
CA ASN A 73 3.84 6.44 -17.70
C ASN A 73 2.32 6.66 -17.86
N GLU A 74 1.66 5.83 -18.66
CA GLU A 74 0.20 5.90 -18.86
C GLU A 74 -0.58 5.63 -17.56
N ASN A 75 -0.11 4.66 -16.77
CA ASN A 75 -0.77 4.24 -15.53
C ASN A 75 -0.29 5.02 -14.30
N TYR A 76 0.82 5.75 -14.39
CA TYR A 76 1.45 6.43 -13.27
C TYR A 76 0.51 7.39 -12.51
N PRO A 77 -0.29 8.25 -13.17
CA PRO A 77 -1.23 9.14 -12.47
C PRO A 77 -2.27 8.36 -11.66
N HIS A 78 -2.76 7.24 -12.20
CA HIS A 78 -3.74 6.38 -11.53
C HIS A 78 -3.14 5.68 -10.31
N LEU A 79 -1.91 5.16 -10.42
CA LEU A 79 -1.22 4.50 -9.31
C LEU A 79 -0.90 5.50 -8.18
N LYS A 80 -0.52 6.74 -8.51
CA LYS A 80 -0.34 7.82 -7.52
C LYS A 80 -1.65 8.14 -6.80
N GLU A 81 -2.76 8.22 -7.53
CA GLU A 81 -4.06 8.53 -6.96
C GLU A 81 -4.58 7.40 -6.06
N ILE A 82 -4.39 6.13 -6.44
CA ILE A 82 -4.69 4.97 -5.60
C ILE A 82 -3.90 5.04 -4.29
N ASN A 83 -2.60 5.34 -4.35
CA ASN A 83 -1.78 5.47 -3.14
C ASN A 83 -2.26 6.62 -2.24
N ARG A 84 -2.69 7.75 -2.84
CA ARG A 84 -3.25 8.89 -2.10
C ARG A 84 -4.56 8.53 -1.40
N ILE A 85 -5.49 7.91 -2.11
CA ILE A 85 -6.79 7.46 -1.55
C ILE A 85 -6.56 6.44 -0.45
N ARG A 86 -5.69 5.44 -0.68
CA ARG A 86 -5.32 4.43 0.32
C ARG A 86 -4.77 5.07 1.60
N ASN A 87 -3.86 6.02 1.47
CA ASN A 87 -3.28 6.71 2.63
C ASN A 87 -4.33 7.53 3.38
N LYS A 88 -5.24 8.21 2.66
CA LYS A 88 -6.35 8.94 3.28
C LYS A 88 -7.26 8.01 4.08
N ILE A 89 -7.69 6.90 3.47
CA ILE A 89 -8.50 5.87 4.13
C ILE A 89 -7.76 5.35 5.37
N ALA A 90 -6.49 4.94 5.24
CA ALA A 90 -5.71 4.47 6.39
C ALA A 90 -5.63 5.52 7.52
N HIS A 91 -5.45 6.79 7.19
CA HIS A 91 -5.48 7.84 8.21
C HIS A 91 -6.84 7.94 8.91
N GLU A 92 -7.94 7.94 8.16
CA GLU A 92 -9.31 7.99 8.71
C GLU A 92 -9.61 6.74 9.58
N LEU A 93 -9.16 5.56 9.17
CA LEU A 93 -9.33 4.29 9.90
C LEU A 93 -8.61 4.23 11.26
N PHE A 94 -7.41 4.82 11.31
CA PHE A 94 -6.48 4.62 12.42
C PHE A 94 -6.30 5.84 13.32
N PHE A 95 -6.72 7.04 12.90
CA PHE A 95 -6.48 8.28 13.65
C PHE A 95 -7.72 8.96 14.26
N ASP A 96 -8.94 8.48 14.02
CA ASP A 96 -10.18 9.03 14.62
C ASP A 96 -10.30 8.86 16.17
N GLY A 97 -9.29 8.28 16.83
CA GLY A 97 -9.28 8.03 18.28
C GLY A 97 -8.31 8.88 19.11
N TYR A 98 -7.54 9.81 18.52
CA TYR A 98 -6.42 10.46 19.24
C TYR A 98 -6.59 11.94 19.60
N HIS A 99 -7.81 12.49 19.55
CA HIS A 99 -8.07 13.87 19.97
C HIS A 99 -9.35 14.04 20.78
N LYS A 100 -9.34 13.56 22.03
CA LYS A 100 -10.03 14.19 23.16
C LYS A 100 -9.28 13.86 24.44
N ASP A 101 -8.25 14.63 24.75
CA ASP A 101 -7.74 14.84 26.12
C ASP A 101 -6.80 16.06 26.08
N HIS A 102 -7.40 17.25 26.08
CA HIS A 102 -6.83 18.48 26.64
C HIS A 102 -7.95 19.31 27.25
#